data_AF-A0A1Y2EDU8-F1
#
_entry.id   AF-A0A1Y2EDU8-F1
#
_cell.length_a   1.000
_cell.length_b   1.000
_cell.length_c   1.000
_cell.angle_alpha   90.00
_cell.angle_beta   90.00
_cell.angle_gamma   90.00
#
_symmetry.space_group_name_H-M   'P 1'
#
loop_
_entity.id
_entity.type
_entity.pdbx_description
1 polymer ?
#
loop_
_entity_poly.entity_id
_entity_poly.type
_entity_poly.pdbx_seq_one_letter_code
_entity_poly.pdbx_strand_id
1 'polypeptide(L)'
;MRLYPKMALRSPIPWQQLQLLRRSTPSQHGLAIHRPFCPTSTLLRSFHSSPNHLMKVRKPGSFSTIRFTASDIPPLSHWESLASQTGNPITALGLTPEACLSTMQQYVSIAPTLQQRPLPTTLAKDKLHSIAVLIITGPPNAAWPIALHMLNTLVSLSYTPSILTMARLGFRTHKLGEPQFYPARCAFDALARKETDPNACTLQGLILAAQDTPATDMQALYWFRTAARLGGEVRGSWDWQAGCALQMGKVYLRQQEKDKARDIFRYVALELDVAEGCWLYATLLEHGEERKGMVLKAAVSGIQEAAREAARLEGLEMEKARQEGTLKGWEANLKGCLQKEWETIAGDRTMYEDGVSM
;
A
#
# COMPACT_ATOMS: atom_id res chain seq x y z
N MET A 1 -7.02 -26.87 -27.29
CA MET A 1 -5.96 -26.71 -26.27
C MET A 1 -4.64 -26.40 -26.97
N ARG A 2 -4.31 -25.11 -27.12
CA ARG A 2 -3.01 -24.70 -27.70
C ARG A 2 -2.03 -24.49 -26.55
N LEU A 3 -0.97 -25.29 -26.56
CA LEU A 3 0.14 -25.24 -25.62
C LEU A 3 0.99 -24.01 -25.93
N TYR A 4 1.09 -23.06 -24.98
CA TYR A 4 2.08 -21.98 -25.07
C TYR A 4 3.48 -22.56 -24.85
N PRO A 5 4.49 -22.15 -25.65
CA PRO A 5 5.87 -22.61 -25.45
C PRO A 5 6.44 -22.00 -24.16
N LYS A 6 7.10 -22.84 -23.35
CA LYS A 6 7.88 -22.45 -22.17
C LYS A 6 8.94 -21.41 -22.58
N MET A 7 8.69 -20.14 -22.26
CA MET A 7 9.75 -19.14 -22.25
C MET A 7 10.77 -19.51 -21.18
N ALA A 8 12.02 -19.74 -21.59
CA ALA A 8 13.14 -19.90 -20.67
C ALA A 8 13.37 -18.57 -19.94
N LEU A 9 12.81 -18.45 -18.74
CA LEU A 9 13.13 -17.37 -17.81
C LEU A 9 14.63 -17.45 -17.52
N ARG A 10 15.40 -16.47 -18.01
CA ARG A 10 16.76 -16.23 -17.53
C ARG A 10 16.69 -16.12 -16.01
N SER A 11 17.51 -16.92 -15.33
CA SER A 11 17.62 -16.95 -13.87
C SER A 11 17.63 -15.52 -13.30
N PRO A 12 16.89 -15.25 -12.20
CA PRO A 12 16.94 -13.93 -11.58
C PRO A 12 18.39 -13.60 -11.23
N ILE A 13 18.83 -12.41 -11.60
CA ILE A 13 20.15 -11.89 -11.24
C ILE A 13 20.18 -11.84 -9.70
N PRO A 14 21.05 -12.61 -9.03
CA PRO A 14 21.16 -12.53 -7.57
C PRO A 14 21.53 -11.09 -7.19
N TRP A 15 20.85 -10.50 -6.22
CA TRP A 15 21.11 -9.11 -5.79
C TRP A 15 22.57 -8.83 -5.40
N GLN A 16 23.33 -9.87 -5.07
CA GLN A 16 24.77 -9.81 -4.86
C GLN A 16 25.54 -9.26 -6.08
N GLN A 17 25.05 -9.43 -7.31
CA GLN A 17 25.67 -8.87 -8.52
C GLN A 17 25.40 -7.37 -8.72
N LEU A 18 24.31 -6.82 -8.21
CA LEU A 18 24.05 -5.37 -8.25
C LEU A 18 24.98 -4.58 -7.31
N GLN A 19 25.63 -5.24 -6.34
CA GLN A 19 26.64 -4.62 -5.48
C GLN A 19 27.98 -4.36 -6.20
N LEU A 20 28.22 -5.00 -7.34
CA LEU A 20 29.48 -4.89 -8.10
C LEU A 20 29.50 -3.75 -9.15
N LEU A 21 28.38 -3.06 -9.38
CA LEU A 21 28.30 -1.92 -10.31
C LEU A 21 28.73 -0.57 -9.68
N ARG A 22 29.67 -0.60 -8.72
CA ARG A 22 30.39 0.60 -8.24
C ARG A 22 31.63 0.83 -9.11
N ARG A 23 31.45 1.49 -10.27
CA ARG A 23 32.41 2.44 -10.89
C ARG A 23 31.96 2.75 -12.32
N SER A 24 31.25 3.87 -12.46
CA SER A 24 31.23 4.68 -13.69
C SER A 24 30.45 5.96 -13.39
N THR A 25 31.13 7.10 -13.46
CA THR A 25 30.52 8.43 -13.63
C THR A 25 29.91 8.50 -15.03
N PRO A 26 28.85 9.30 -15.25
CA PRO A 26 29.12 10.55 -15.97
C PRO A 26 28.14 11.73 -15.72
N SER A 27 28.71 12.91 -16.01
CA SER A 27 28.19 14.05 -16.79
C SER A 27 26.77 14.59 -16.56
N GLN A 28 26.75 15.86 -16.14
CA GLN A 28 25.60 16.76 -16.14
C GLN A 28 25.29 17.24 -17.56
N HIS A 29 24.04 17.11 -18.01
CA HIS A 29 23.39 18.10 -18.87
C HIS A 29 21.89 18.09 -18.57
N GLY A 30 21.37 19.27 -18.21
CA GLY A 30 19.98 19.48 -17.82
C GLY A 30 19.10 19.84 -18.99
N LEU A 31 17.84 19.41 -18.92
CA LEU A 31 16.71 20.01 -19.63
C LEU A 31 15.49 19.95 -18.72
N ALA A 32 14.85 21.10 -18.54
CA ALA A 32 13.63 21.26 -17.77
C ALA A 32 12.42 20.77 -18.57
N ILE A 33 11.58 19.95 -17.96
CA ILE A 33 10.26 19.57 -18.49
C ILE A 33 9.23 19.68 -17.36
N HIS A 34 8.14 20.38 -17.67
CA HIS A 34 6.93 20.57 -16.86
C HIS A 34 6.38 19.24 -16.30
N ARG A 35 6.06 19.23 -15.00
CA ARG A 35 5.35 18.14 -14.31
C ARG A 35 3.86 18.45 -14.17
N PRO A 36 2.97 17.46 -14.32
CA PRO A 36 1.76 17.40 -13.53
C PRO A 36 1.74 16.18 -12.59
N PHE A 37 1.34 16.47 -11.35
CA PHE A 37 0.53 15.67 -10.42
C PHE A 37 0.54 14.13 -10.53
N CYS A 38 0.99 13.47 -9.45
CA CYS A 38 0.75 12.05 -9.17
C CYS A 38 -0.24 11.90 -8.00
N PRO A 39 -1.43 11.31 -8.18
CA PRO A 39 -2.18 10.72 -7.08
C PRO A 39 -1.74 9.26 -6.92
N THR A 40 -1.03 8.94 -5.86
CA THR A 40 -0.90 7.54 -5.39
C THR A 40 -2.26 7.10 -4.85
N SER A 41 -3.07 6.45 -5.69
CA SER A 41 -4.35 5.88 -5.31
C SER A 41 -4.37 4.38 -5.61
N THR A 42 -4.16 3.59 -4.57
CA THR A 42 -4.85 2.31 -4.44
C THR A 42 -5.65 2.41 -3.16
N LEU A 43 -6.92 2.81 -3.32
CA LEU A 43 -8.02 2.74 -2.35
C LEU A 43 -7.71 3.24 -0.93
N LEU A 44 -7.28 4.50 -0.83
CA LEU A 44 -7.58 5.30 0.35
C LEU A 44 -8.88 6.04 0.08
N ARG A 45 -9.99 5.62 0.73
CA ARG A 45 -11.06 6.58 0.98
C ARG A 45 -10.42 7.77 1.66
N SER A 46 -10.58 8.96 1.09
CA SER A 46 -10.23 10.20 1.77
C SER A 46 -10.88 10.15 3.16
N PHE A 47 -10.06 10.19 4.21
CA PHE A 47 -10.53 10.38 5.58
C PHE A 47 -10.97 11.83 5.74
N HIS A 48 -11.94 12.28 4.93
CA HIS A 48 -12.75 13.42 5.31
C HIS A 48 -13.56 12.96 6.52
N SER A 49 -13.10 13.39 7.69
CA SER A 49 -13.89 13.32 8.92
C SER A 49 -15.27 13.89 8.59
N SER A 50 -16.29 13.03 8.56
CA SER A 50 -17.67 13.50 8.47
C SER A 50 -17.88 14.49 9.62
N PRO A 51 -18.24 15.77 9.34
CA PRO A 51 -18.28 16.82 10.37
C PRO A 51 -19.28 16.57 11.51
N ASN A 52 -20.13 15.54 11.39
CA ASN A 52 -21.32 15.37 12.23
C ASN A 52 -21.20 14.31 13.33
N HIS A 53 -20.07 13.61 13.48
CA HIS A 53 -19.81 12.93 14.75
C HIS A 53 -19.22 13.92 15.73
N LEU A 54 -20.10 14.59 16.49
CA LEU A 54 -19.76 15.38 17.66
C LEU A 54 -18.83 14.56 18.57
N MET A 55 -17.52 14.71 18.38
CA MET A 55 -16.54 14.28 19.35
C MET A 55 -16.89 15.05 20.62
N LYS A 56 -17.47 14.36 21.62
CA LYS A 56 -17.68 14.89 22.97
C LYS A 56 -16.45 15.74 23.31
N VAL A 57 -16.64 17.05 23.46
CA VAL A 57 -15.56 18.05 23.56
C VAL A 57 -14.56 17.58 24.60
N ARG A 58 -13.45 16.99 24.14
CA ARG A 58 -12.36 16.54 24.99
C ARG A 58 -11.53 17.79 25.27
N LYS A 59 -11.35 18.11 26.56
CA LYS A 59 -10.39 19.13 26.96
C LYS A 59 -9.05 18.82 26.29
N PRO A 60 -8.40 19.78 25.62
CA PRO A 60 -7.07 19.59 25.06
C PRO A 60 -6.10 19.38 26.22
N GLY A 61 -5.85 18.12 26.57
CA GLY A 61 -5.05 17.75 27.73
C GLY A 61 -4.99 16.25 27.92
N SER A 62 -3.99 15.61 27.29
CA SER A 62 -3.55 14.22 27.46
C SER A 62 -4.61 13.11 27.27
N PHE A 63 -4.28 12.10 26.45
CA PHE A 63 -5.06 10.86 26.30
C PHE A 63 -5.34 10.14 27.64
N SER A 64 -4.60 10.49 28.70
CA SER A 64 -4.72 9.92 30.05
C SER A 64 -6.06 10.19 30.75
N THR A 65 -6.85 11.16 30.28
CA THR A 65 -8.12 11.53 30.94
C THR A 65 -9.35 10.96 30.25
N ILE A 66 -9.19 10.23 29.14
CA ILE A 66 -10.30 9.71 28.36
C ILE A 66 -10.96 8.55 29.11
N ARG A 67 -12.22 8.75 29.52
CA ARG A 67 -13.07 7.68 30.04
C ARG A 67 -13.87 7.08 28.89
N PHE A 68 -13.58 5.83 28.56
CA PHE A 68 -14.40 5.02 27.66
C PHE A 68 -15.57 4.43 28.44
N THR A 69 -16.71 4.31 27.79
CA THR A 69 -17.95 3.73 28.32
C THR A 69 -18.36 2.52 27.50
N ALA A 70 -19.29 1.71 28.02
CA ALA A 70 -19.84 0.57 27.26
C ALA A 70 -20.48 1.00 25.93
N SER A 71 -21.00 2.24 25.84
CA SER A 71 -21.59 2.79 24.62
C SER A 71 -20.58 3.10 23.51
N ASP A 72 -19.29 3.17 23.84
CA ASP A 72 -18.22 3.41 22.87
C ASP A 72 -17.74 2.10 22.21
N ILE A 73 -18.19 0.93 22.71
CA ILE A 73 -17.82 -0.40 22.19
C ILE A 73 -18.77 -0.78 21.04
N PRO A 74 -18.26 -1.19 19.86
CA PRO A 74 -19.11 -1.66 18.77
C PRO A 74 -19.95 -2.88 19.20
N PRO A 75 -21.25 -2.94 18.85
CA PRO A 75 -22.10 -4.06 19.20
C PRO A 75 -21.66 -5.34 18.47
N LEU A 76 -22.14 -6.52 18.92
CA LEU A 76 -21.79 -7.81 18.31
C LEU A 76 -22.03 -7.83 16.79
N SER A 77 -23.14 -7.26 16.34
CA SER A 77 -23.52 -7.17 14.92
C SER A 77 -22.50 -6.45 14.04
N HIS A 78 -21.73 -5.51 14.61
CA HIS A 78 -20.62 -4.88 13.90
C HIS A 78 -19.51 -5.90 13.57
N TRP A 79 -19.15 -6.73 14.54
CA TRP A 79 -18.12 -7.76 14.39
C TRP A 79 -18.56 -8.90 13.48
N GLU A 80 -19.82 -9.32 13.59
CA GLU A 80 -20.43 -10.31 12.67
C GLU A 80 -20.42 -9.79 11.23
N SER A 81 -20.75 -8.51 11.02
CA SER A 81 -20.69 -7.88 9.70
C SER A 81 -19.27 -7.88 9.14
N LEU A 82 -18.26 -7.54 9.95
CA LEU A 82 -16.84 -7.61 9.55
C LEU A 82 -16.40 -9.04 9.22
N ALA A 83 -16.83 -10.04 9.99
CA ALA A 83 -16.53 -11.45 9.72
C ALA A 83 -17.17 -11.95 8.42
N SER A 84 -18.29 -11.35 8.00
CA SER A 84 -19.01 -11.71 6.78
C SER A 84 -18.43 -11.06 5.50
N GLN A 85 -17.47 -10.14 5.61
CA GLN A 85 -16.87 -9.47 4.45
C GLN A 85 -15.91 -10.40 3.70
N THR A 86 -15.83 -10.22 2.38
CA THR A 86 -14.87 -10.93 1.51
C THR A 86 -13.45 -10.74 2.02
N GLY A 87 -12.73 -11.85 2.22
CA GLY A 87 -11.39 -11.87 2.82
C GLY A 87 -11.38 -12.09 4.34
N ASN A 88 -12.54 -12.06 5.00
CA ASN A 88 -12.78 -12.38 6.41
C ASN A 88 -11.60 -12.02 7.34
N PRO A 89 -11.40 -10.71 7.61
CA PRO A 89 -10.22 -10.23 8.32
C PRO A 89 -10.19 -10.69 9.79
N ILE A 90 -11.34 -11.05 10.37
CA ILE A 90 -11.44 -11.57 11.74
C ILE A 90 -10.91 -13.01 11.81
N THR A 91 -11.37 -13.90 10.92
CA THR A 91 -10.91 -15.30 10.91
C THR A 91 -9.46 -15.42 10.45
N ALA A 92 -9.00 -14.55 9.54
CA ALA A 92 -7.58 -14.49 9.15
C ALA A 92 -6.64 -14.21 10.34
N LEU A 93 -7.16 -13.57 11.40
CA LEU A 93 -6.43 -13.27 12.64
C LEU A 93 -6.72 -14.30 13.76
N GLY A 94 -7.46 -15.36 13.47
CA GLY A 94 -7.84 -16.38 14.47
C GLY A 94 -8.77 -15.86 15.56
N LEU A 95 -9.53 -14.79 15.29
CA LEU A 95 -10.48 -14.19 16.22
C LEU A 95 -11.91 -14.62 15.87
N THR A 96 -12.81 -14.51 16.85
CA THR A 96 -14.27 -14.59 16.64
C THR A 96 -14.92 -13.25 16.98
N PRO A 97 -16.12 -12.95 16.43
CA PRO A 97 -16.87 -11.75 16.80
C PRO A 97 -17.03 -11.55 18.31
N GLU A 98 -17.35 -12.64 19.04
CA GLU A 98 -17.53 -12.65 20.49
C GLU A 98 -16.21 -12.39 21.21
N ALA A 99 -15.11 -12.98 20.72
CA ALA A 99 -13.78 -12.74 21.27
C ALA A 99 -13.36 -11.27 21.11
N CYS A 100 -13.67 -10.65 19.97
CA CYS A 100 -13.43 -9.22 19.75
C CYS A 100 -14.22 -8.37 20.75
N LEU A 101 -15.53 -8.61 20.85
CA LEU A 101 -16.41 -7.89 21.78
C LEU A 101 -15.96 -8.03 23.24
N SER A 102 -15.74 -9.27 23.69
CA SER A 102 -15.30 -9.57 25.07
C SER A 102 -13.95 -8.93 25.38
N THR A 103 -12.99 -8.99 24.45
CA THR A 103 -11.67 -8.36 24.62
C THR A 103 -11.79 -6.84 24.75
N MET A 104 -12.65 -6.20 23.94
CA MET A 104 -12.88 -4.76 24.06
C MET A 104 -13.56 -4.38 25.38
N GLN A 105 -14.54 -5.15 25.83
CA GLN A 105 -15.20 -4.93 27.12
C GLN A 105 -14.20 -5.03 28.28
N GLN A 106 -13.35 -6.06 28.27
CA GLN A 106 -12.27 -6.22 29.24
C GLN A 106 -11.26 -5.08 29.18
N TYR A 107 -10.88 -4.64 27.98
CA TYR A 107 -9.96 -3.52 27.83
C TYR A 107 -10.54 -2.21 28.36
N VAL A 108 -11.79 -1.89 28.01
CA VAL A 108 -12.47 -0.67 28.45
C VAL A 108 -12.64 -0.62 29.97
N SER A 109 -12.90 -1.77 30.62
CA SER A 109 -13.06 -1.82 32.08
C SER A 109 -11.76 -1.52 32.84
N ILE A 110 -10.59 -1.85 32.26
CA ILE A 110 -9.29 -1.62 32.90
C ILE A 110 -8.57 -0.35 32.43
N ALA A 111 -8.94 0.21 31.26
CA ALA A 111 -8.24 1.32 30.61
C ALA A 111 -7.92 2.50 31.55
N PRO A 112 -8.83 2.95 32.45
CA PRO A 112 -8.53 4.04 33.39
C PRO A 112 -7.37 3.76 34.36
N THR A 113 -7.03 2.49 34.59
CA THR A 113 -6.02 2.05 35.56
C THR A 113 -4.70 1.60 34.94
N LEU A 114 -4.62 1.51 33.60
CA LEU A 114 -3.45 1.00 32.88
C LEU A 114 -2.18 1.84 33.04
N GLN A 115 -2.31 3.09 33.51
CA GLN A 115 -1.14 3.92 33.84
C GLN A 115 -0.42 3.46 35.11
N GLN A 116 -1.13 2.76 36.00
CA GLN A 116 -0.64 2.37 37.31
C GLN A 116 -0.43 0.85 37.42
N ARG A 117 -0.98 0.08 36.48
CA ARG A 117 -1.00 -1.39 36.54
C ARG A 117 -0.53 -1.99 35.22
N PRO A 118 0.20 -3.12 35.26
CA PRO A 118 0.55 -3.85 34.06
C PRO A 118 -0.71 -4.36 33.35
N LEU A 119 -0.61 -4.54 32.04
CA LEU A 119 -1.68 -5.15 31.25
C LEU A 119 -1.93 -6.58 31.76
N PRO A 120 -3.19 -6.95 32.10
CA PRO A 120 -3.52 -8.31 32.51
C PRO A 120 -3.12 -9.34 31.44
N THR A 121 -2.66 -10.51 31.87
CA THR A 121 -2.26 -11.61 30.97
C THR A 121 -3.42 -12.14 30.12
N THR A 122 -4.66 -11.92 30.55
CA THR A 122 -5.87 -12.25 29.77
C THR A 122 -5.99 -11.41 28.49
N LEU A 123 -5.37 -10.23 28.45
CA LEU A 123 -5.34 -9.34 27.30
C LEU A 123 -4.01 -9.46 26.56
N ALA A 124 -3.93 -10.46 25.69
CA ALA A 124 -2.76 -10.67 24.86
C ALA A 124 -2.51 -9.47 23.92
N LYS A 125 -1.24 -9.05 23.80
CA LYS A 125 -0.84 -7.83 23.06
C LYS A 125 -1.19 -7.91 21.57
N ASP A 126 -1.01 -9.09 20.97
CA ASP A 126 -1.36 -9.43 19.60
C ASP A 126 -2.87 -9.30 19.34
N LYS A 127 -3.71 -9.81 20.24
CA LYS A 127 -5.17 -9.67 20.13
C LYS A 127 -5.61 -8.21 20.19
N LEU A 128 -5.09 -7.43 21.13
CA LEU A 128 -5.40 -6.00 21.24
C LEU A 128 -4.96 -5.23 19.99
N HIS A 129 -3.78 -5.54 19.45
CA HIS A 129 -3.28 -4.94 18.23
C HIS A 129 -4.20 -5.25 17.05
N SER A 130 -4.51 -6.53 16.85
CA SER A 130 -5.41 -7.01 15.80
C SER A 130 -6.77 -6.32 15.83
N ILE A 131 -7.41 -6.25 17.01
CA ILE A 131 -8.70 -5.57 17.18
C ILE A 131 -8.60 -4.08 16.88
N ALA A 132 -7.55 -3.41 17.36
CA ALA A 132 -7.36 -1.99 17.09
C ALA A 132 -7.12 -1.72 15.59
N VAL A 133 -6.37 -2.58 14.92
CA VAL A 133 -6.14 -2.50 13.47
C VAL A 133 -7.46 -2.70 12.71
N LEU A 134 -8.28 -3.69 13.07
CA LEU A 134 -9.59 -3.92 12.46
C LEU A 134 -10.51 -2.68 12.54
N ILE A 135 -10.54 -2.03 13.70
CA ILE A 135 -11.30 -0.79 13.89
C ILE A 135 -10.75 0.35 13.02
N ILE A 136 -9.42 0.45 12.91
CA ILE A 136 -8.74 1.54 12.21
C ILE A 136 -8.77 1.39 10.69
N THR A 137 -8.77 0.17 10.17
CA THR A 137 -8.83 -0.10 8.73
C THR A 137 -10.27 -0.18 8.21
N GLY A 138 -11.23 -0.42 9.10
CA GLY A 138 -12.65 -0.43 8.79
C GLY A 138 -13.23 0.97 8.49
N PRO A 139 -14.53 1.03 8.17
CA PRO A 139 -15.26 2.29 8.05
C PRO A 139 -15.15 3.14 9.32
N PRO A 140 -15.13 4.48 9.22
CA PRO A 140 -15.12 5.36 10.38
C PRO A 140 -16.25 4.99 11.36
N ASN A 141 -15.90 4.80 12.63
CA ASN A 141 -16.83 4.39 13.68
C ASN A 141 -16.48 5.06 15.03
N ALA A 142 -17.41 5.02 15.97
CA ALA A 142 -17.27 5.65 17.29
C ALA A 142 -16.16 5.02 18.16
N ALA A 143 -15.70 3.81 17.84
CA ALA A 143 -14.67 3.10 18.59
C ALA A 143 -13.24 3.46 18.19
N TRP A 144 -13.06 4.31 17.17
CA TRP A 144 -11.75 4.80 16.75
C TRP A 144 -10.87 5.33 17.92
N PRO A 145 -11.41 6.11 18.87
CA PRO A 145 -10.61 6.57 20.01
C PRO A 145 -10.16 5.45 20.94
N ILE A 146 -10.95 4.38 21.09
CA ILE A 146 -10.56 3.20 21.87
C ILE A 146 -9.39 2.51 21.17
N ALA A 147 -9.49 2.29 19.86
CA ALA A 147 -8.43 1.65 19.08
C ALA A 147 -7.11 2.42 19.14
N LEU A 148 -7.15 3.76 19.01
CA LEU A 148 -5.95 4.59 19.19
C LEU A 148 -5.36 4.48 20.61
N HIS A 149 -6.20 4.40 21.64
CA HIS A 149 -5.73 4.22 23.01
C HIS A 149 -5.13 2.83 23.24
N MET A 150 -5.71 1.77 22.66
CA MET A 150 -5.14 0.42 22.64
C MET A 150 -3.74 0.43 22.02
N LEU A 151 -3.59 1.01 20.82
CA LEU A 151 -2.29 1.08 20.17
C LEU A 151 -1.27 1.91 20.97
N ASN A 152 -1.67 3.06 21.53
CA ASN A 152 -0.79 3.85 22.38
C ASN A 152 -0.36 3.09 23.65
N THR A 153 -1.26 2.33 24.26
CA THR A 153 -0.93 1.45 25.39
C THR A 153 0.13 0.42 24.96
N LEU A 154 -0.06 -0.21 23.80
CA LEU A 154 0.89 -1.20 23.28
C LEU A 154 2.24 -0.58 22.88
N VAL A 155 2.26 0.66 22.42
CA VAL A 155 3.49 1.44 22.21
C VAL A 155 4.24 1.63 23.53
N SER A 156 3.56 2.02 24.60
CA SER A 156 4.17 2.15 25.94
C SER A 156 4.71 0.82 26.48
N LEU A 157 4.17 -0.30 26.02
CA LEU A 157 4.64 -1.66 26.32
C LEU A 157 5.70 -2.18 25.33
N SER A 158 6.28 -1.29 24.52
CA SER A 158 7.30 -1.57 23.51
C SER A 158 6.91 -2.68 22.52
N TYR A 159 5.62 -2.78 22.18
CA TYR A 159 5.13 -3.79 21.24
C TYR A 159 5.32 -3.32 19.79
N THR A 160 6.32 -3.89 19.12
CA THR A 160 6.79 -3.47 17.77
C THR A 160 5.68 -3.28 16.74
N PRO A 161 4.72 -4.21 16.55
CA PRO A 161 3.66 -4.02 15.56
C PRO A 161 2.84 -2.75 15.81
N SER A 162 2.56 -2.41 17.06
CA SER A 162 1.80 -1.20 17.40
C SER A 162 2.62 0.08 17.23
N ILE A 163 3.94 0.02 17.48
CA ILE A 163 4.86 1.13 17.16
C ILE A 163 4.82 1.44 15.66
N LEU A 164 5.00 0.41 14.82
CA LEU A 164 5.00 0.55 13.37
C LEU A 164 3.64 1.02 12.83
N THR A 165 2.54 0.45 13.33
CA THR A 165 1.19 0.86 12.93
C THR A 165 0.89 2.31 13.32
N MET A 166 1.22 2.74 14.54
CA MET A 166 1.00 4.13 14.97
C MET A 166 1.88 5.12 14.20
N ALA A 167 3.16 4.80 14.01
CA ALA A 167 4.06 5.66 13.24
C ALA A 167 3.60 5.78 11.78
N ARG A 168 3.19 4.67 11.16
CA ARG A 168 2.64 4.66 9.79
C ARG A 168 1.32 5.44 9.69
N LEU A 169 0.43 5.29 10.67
CA LEU A 169 -0.83 6.05 10.72
C LEU A 169 -0.55 7.55 10.84
N GLY A 170 0.34 7.95 11.74
CA GLY A 170 0.78 9.35 11.89
C GLY A 170 1.40 9.89 10.60
N PHE A 171 2.27 9.12 9.94
CA PHE A 171 2.88 9.52 8.68
C PHE A 171 1.85 9.70 7.56
N ARG A 172 0.98 8.71 7.32
CA ARG A 172 -0.05 8.76 6.26
C ARG A 172 -1.08 9.88 6.45
N THR A 173 -1.32 10.26 7.70
CA THR A 173 -2.27 11.35 8.04
C THR A 173 -1.59 12.71 8.20
N HIS A 174 -0.27 12.80 7.93
CA HIS A 174 0.55 14.00 8.15
C HIS A 174 0.50 14.52 9.60
N LYS A 175 0.29 13.62 10.57
CA LYS A 175 0.16 13.91 12.00
C LYS A 175 1.27 13.29 12.85
N LEU A 176 2.33 12.74 12.24
CA LEU A 176 3.42 12.08 12.98
C LEU A 176 4.11 13.01 14.01
N GLY A 177 4.09 14.32 13.78
CA GLY A 177 4.61 15.34 14.71
C GLY A 177 3.65 15.74 15.84
N GLU A 178 2.40 15.29 15.81
CA GLU A 178 1.38 15.69 16.78
C GLU A 178 1.54 14.97 18.12
N PRO A 179 1.11 15.57 19.25
CA PRO A 179 1.28 15.00 20.58
C PRO A 179 0.76 13.57 20.74
N GLN A 180 -0.33 13.20 20.06
CA GLN A 180 -0.91 11.86 20.13
C GLN A 180 -0.07 10.76 19.45
N PHE A 181 0.84 11.13 18.56
CA PHE A 181 1.78 10.22 17.88
C PHE A 181 3.19 10.32 18.43
N TYR A 182 3.49 11.30 19.31
CA TYR A 182 4.81 11.52 19.86
C TYR A 182 5.42 10.27 20.54
N PRO A 183 4.71 9.51 21.40
CA PRO A 183 5.27 8.29 21.99
C PRO A 183 5.65 7.24 20.93
N ALA A 184 4.80 7.08 19.91
CA ALA A 184 5.04 6.15 18.81
C ALA A 184 6.22 6.58 17.94
N ARG A 185 6.35 7.88 17.66
CA ARG A 185 7.50 8.46 16.96
C ARG A 185 8.80 8.20 17.72
N CYS A 186 8.87 8.50 19.01
CA CYS A 186 10.07 8.24 19.81
C CYS A 186 10.45 6.75 19.84
N ALA A 187 9.45 5.88 20.02
CA ALA A 187 9.67 4.42 20.01
C ALA A 187 10.12 3.92 18.62
N PHE A 188 9.54 4.48 17.55
CA PHE A 188 9.92 4.19 16.17
C PHE A 188 11.35 4.66 15.87
N ASP A 189 11.74 5.88 16.26
CA ASP A 189 13.09 6.40 16.08
C ASP A 189 14.13 5.53 16.82
N ALA A 190 13.77 4.99 17.99
CA ALA A 190 14.60 4.03 18.72
C ALA A 190 14.69 2.67 18.03
N LEU A 191 13.60 2.21 17.40
CA LEU A 191 13.56 0.96 16.63
C LEU A 191 14.37 1.07 15.33
N ALA A 192 14.16 2.13 14.56
CA ALA A 192 14.84 2.37 13.28
C ALA A 192 16.37 2.47 13.46
N ARG A 193 16.84 3.15 14.51
CA ARG A 193 18.28 3.26 14.83
C ARG A 193 18.99 1.92 15.05
N LYS A 194 18.27 0.86 15.40
CA LYS A 194 18.87 -0.47 15.57
C LYS A 194 19.15 -1.15 14.24
N GLU A 195 18.46 -0.76 13.16
CA GLU A 195 18.57 -1.38 11.83
C GLU A 195 18.41 -2.92 11.85
N THR A 196 17.54 -3.44 12.70
CA THR A 196 17.29 -4.89 12.82
C THR A 196 15.94 -5.34 12.28
N ASP A 197 15.02 -4.41 11.99
CA ASP A 197 13.66 -4.70 11.56
C ASP A 197 13.43 -4.13 10.13
N PRO A 198 13.15 -4.98 9.12
CA PRO A 198 12.98 -4.52 7.75
C PRO A 198 11.74 -3.64 7.55
N ASN A 199 10.66 -3.83 8.32
CA ASN A 199 9.48 -2.98 8.28
C ASN A 199 9.80 -1.58 8.84
N ALA A 200 10.58 -1.51 9.93
CA ALA A 200 11.02 -0.24 10.50
C ALA A 200 11.92 0.53 9.51
N CYS A 201 12.89 -0.14 8.91
CA CYS A 201 13.75 0.44 7.87
C CYS A 201 12.93 0.93 6.68
N THR A 202 11.91 0.17 6.26
CA THR A 202 11.01 0.60 5.18
C THR A 202 10.24 1.85 5.55
N LEU A 203 9.67 1.93 6.76
CA LEU A 203 8.97 3.13 7.20
C LEU A 203 9.87 4.37 7.16
N GLN A 204 11.11 4.21 7.61
CA GLN A 204 12.09 5.29 7.60
C GLN A 204 12.41 5.74 6.17
N GLY A 205 12.58 4.79 5.25
CA GLY A 205 12.73 5.07 3.82
C GLY A 205 11.53 5.82 3.25
N LEU A 206 10.30 5.44 3.61
CA LEU A 206 9.08 6.13 3.17
C LEU A 206 9.00 7.57 3.68
N ILE A 207 9.33 7.80 4.96
CA ILE A 207 9.33 9.14 5.57
C ILE A 207 10.32 10.07 4.87
N LEU A 208 11.51 9.57 4.52
CA LEU A 208 12.54 10.33 3.80
C LEU A 208 12.14 10.54 2.33
N ALA A 209 11.64 9.51 1.65
CA ALA A 209 11.23 9.59 0.25
C ALA A 209 10.08 10.57 0.01
N ALA A 210 9.23 10.81 1.01
CA ALA A 210 8.12 11.76 0.95
C ALA A 210 8.55 13.23 0.98
N GLN A 211 9.81 13.51 1.32
CA GLN A 211 10.35 14.88 1.32
C GLN A 211 10.72 15.36 -0.09
N ASP A 212 10.79 14.45 -1.07
CA ASP A 212 11.03 14.71 -2.50
C ASP A 212 12.26 15.62 -2.79
N THR A 213 13.34 15.42 -2.05
CA THR A 213 14.64 16.11 -2.31
C THR A 213 15.72 15.10 -2.71
N PRO A 214 16.72 15.51 -3.51
CA PRO A 214 17.83 14.61 -3.88
C PRO A 214 18.59 14.04 -2.67
N ALA A 215 18.78 14.85 -1.62
CA ALA A 215 19.47 14.43 -0.40
C ALA A 215 18.68 13.35 0.37
N THR A 216 17.36 13.55 0.50
CA THR A 216 16.48 12.61 1.20
C THR A 216 16.23 11.35 0.38
N ASP A 217 16.24 11.43 -0.95
CA ASP A 217 16.15 10.28 -1.85
C ASP A 217 17.36 9.33 -1.68
N MET A 218 18.57 9.87 -1.56
CA MET A 218 19.76 9.06 -1.28
C MET A 218 19.66 8.34 0.07
N GLN A 219 19.16 9.01 1.10
CA GLN A 219 18.95 8.40 2.40
C GLN A 219 17.81 7.37 2.36
N ALA A 220 16.73 7.64 1.64
CA ALA A 220 15.63 6.70 1.47
C ALA A 220 16.11 5.40 0.80
N LEU A 221 16.94 5.49 -0.25
CA LEU A 221 17.54 4.32 -0.89
C LEU A 221 18.42 3.51 0.07
N TYR A 222 19.18 4.17 0.96
CA TYR A 222 19.92 3.48 2.00
C TYR A 222 18.98 2.62 2.86
N TRP A 223 17.91 3.21 3.37
CA TRP A 223 16.95 2.53 4.22
C TRP A 223 16.20 1.39 3.51
N PHE A 224 15.77 1.59 2.27
CA PHE A 224 15.12 0.54 1.47
C PHE A 224 16.06 -0.64 1.19
N ARG A 225 17.33 -0.37 0.86
CA ARG A 225 18.33 -1.43 0.65
C ARG A 225 18.62 -2.18 1.95
N THR A 226 18.72 -1.47 3.08
CA THR A 226 18.86 -2.09 4.40
C THR A 226 17.67 -2.98 4.72
N ALA A 227 16.44 -2.53 4.46
CA ALA A 227 15.24 -3.33 4.63
C ALA A 227 15.25 -4.61 3.78
N ALA A 228 15.57 -4.49 2.48
CA ALA A 228 15.66 -5.64 1.58
C ALA A 228 16.74 -6.65 2.02
N ARG A 229 17.90 -6.16 2.50
CA ARG A 229 18.98 -7.01 3.04
C ARG A 229 18.56 -7.78 4.28
N LEU A 230 17.82 -7.14 5.19
CA LEU A 230 17.37 -7.76 6.45
C LEU A 230 16.22 -8.75 6.22
N GLY A 231 15.25 -8.38 5.39
CA GLY A 231 14.05 -9.19 5.15
C GLY A 231 14.23 -10.29 4.10
N GLY A 232 15.28 -10.21 3.27
CA GLY A 232 15.53 -11.14 2.18
C GLY A 232 14.57 -10.96 1.00
N GLU A 233 14.72 -11.85 0.02
CA GLU A 233 14.07 -11.75 -1.31
C GLU A 233 12.84 -12.64 -1.46
N VAL A 234 12.66 -13.63 -0.57
CA VAL A 234 11.54 -14.57 -0.63
C VAL A 234 10.24 -13.80 -0.50
N ARG A 235 9.31 -14.02 -1.43
CA ARG A 235 8.00 -13.35 -1.41
C ARG A 235 7.31 -13.58 -0.06
N GLY A 236 6.93 -12.48 0.60
CA GLY A 236 6.22 -12.52 1.88
C GLY A 236 7.08 -12.85 3.09
N SER A 237 8.42 -12.80 2.97
CA SER A 237 9.30 -12.98 4.14
C SER A 237 9.17 -11.87 5.19
N TRP A 238 8.56 -10.74 4.82
CA TRP A 238 8.22 -9.64 5.72
C TRP A 238 7.11 -8.76 5.11
N ASP A 239 6.33 -8.13 5.99
CA ASP A 239 5.03 -7.54 5.61
C ASP A 239 5.12 -6.45 4.54
N TRP A 240 6.15 -5.60 4.57
CA TRP A 240 6.21 -4.39 3.73
C TRP A 240 7.16 -4.52 2.53
N GLN A 241 7.55 -5.75 2.17
CA GLN A 241 8.45 -6.05 1.05
C GLN A 241 8.01 -5.39 -0.27
N ALA A 242 6.75 -5.58 -0.66
CA ALA A 242 6.18 -5.00 -1.87
C ALA A 242 6.23 -3.46 -1.87
N GLY A 243 5.83 -2.85 -0.75
CA GLY A 243 5.86 -1.39 -0.60
C GLY A 243 7.28 -0.82 -0.65
N CYS A 244 8.24 -1.50 -0.01
CA CYS A 244 9.65 -1.13 -0.03
C CYS A 244 10.22 -1.16 -1.45
N ALA A 245 10.07 -2.29 -2.15
CA ALA A 245 10.60 -2.45 -3.50
C ALA A 245 9.96 -1.44 -4.48
N LEU A 246 8.64 -1.28 -4.43
CA LEU A 246 7.94 -0.33 -5.28
C LEU A 246 8.44 1.12 -5.08
N GLN A 247 8.60 1.56 -3.82
CA GLN A 247 9.02 2.92 -3.52
C GLN A 247 10.51 3.13 -3.82
N MET A 248 11.35 2.12 -3.61
CA MET A 248 12.74 2.14 -4.05
C MET A 248 12.86 2.34 -5.57
N GLY A 249 12.05 1.65 -6.37
CA GLY A 249 12.01 1.85 -7.83
C GLY A 249 11.62 3.29 -8.20
N LYS A 250 10.64 3.87 -7.51
CA LYS A 250 10.22 5.27 -7.72
C LYS A 250 11.32 6.27 -7.38
N VAL A 251 12.08 6.03 -6.30
CA VAL A 251 13.22 6.87 -5.94
C VAL A 251 14.31 6.79 -7.02
N TYR A 252 14.62 5.60 -7.56
CA TYR A 252 15.58 5.46 -8.66
C TYR A 252 15.14 6.23 -9.92
N LEU A 253 13.85 6.23 -10.26
CA LEU A 253 13.35 7.06 -11.36
C LEU A 253 13.57 8.55 -11.12
N ARG A 254 13.33 9.05 -9.90
CA ARG A 254 13.60 10.45 -9.57
C ARG A 254 15.08 10.82 -9.71
N GLN A 255 15.97 9.89 -9.39
CA GLN A 255 17.42 10.03 -9.58
C GLN A 255 17.89 9.82 -11.02
N GLN A 256 16.98 9.59 -11.98
CA GLN A 256 17.28 9.29 -13.38
C GLN A 256 18.06 7.97 -13.58
N GLU A 257 18.10 7.08 -12.58
CA GLU A 257 18.74 5.76 -12.67
C GLU A 257 17.76 4.74 -13.26
N LYS A 258 17.37 4.94 -14.53
CA LYS A 258 16.29 4.17 -15.19
C LYS A 258 16.51 2.67 -15.22
N ASP A 259 17.74 2.20 -15.45
CA ASP A 259 18.05 0.77 -15.48
C ASP A 259 17.79 0.09 -14.13
N LYS A 260 18.23 0.73 -13.03
CA LYS A 260 17.98 0.20 -11.68
C LYS A 260 16.49 0.22 -11.36
N ALA A 261 15.80 1.30 -11.71
CA ALA A 261 14.35 1.36 -11.53
C ALA A 261 13.63 0.24 -12.29
N ARG A 262 14.03 -0.03 -13.54
CA ARG A 262 13.50 -1.12 -14.37
C ARG A 262 13.70 -2.47 -13.70
N ASP A 263 14.89 -2.76 -13.18
CA ASP A 263 15.17 -4.03 -12.51
C ASP A 263 14.32 -4.20 -11.25
N ILE A 264 14.14 -3.14 -10.46
CA ILE A 264 13.26 -3.17 -9.28
C ILE A 264 11.81 -3.37 -9.68
N PHE A 265 11.29 -2.64 -10.66
CA PHE A 265 9.90 -2.81 -11.08
C PHE A 265 9.65 -4.16 -11.73
N ARG A 266 10.63 -4.74 -12.42
CA ARG A 266 10.57 -6.11 -12.91
C ARG A 266 10.39 -7.11 -11.76
N TYR A 267 11.19 -6.99 -10.69
CA TYR A 267 11.03 -7.80 -9.48
C TYR A 267 9.64 -7.62 -8.86
N VAL A 268 9.18 -6.38 -8.70
CA VAL A 268 7.87 -6.07 -8.13
C VAL A 268 6.72 -6.64 -8.98
N ALA A 269 6.82 -6.58 -10.31
CA ALA A 269 5.80 -7.03 -11.26
C ALA A 269 5.73 -8.55 -11.39
N LEU A 270 6.89 -9.22 -11.42
CA LEU A 270 7.00 -10.64 -11.73
C LEU A 270 7.04 -11.51 -10.46
N GLU A 271 7.79 -11.11 -9.43
CA GLU A 271 7.98 -11.91 -8.22
C GLU A 271 6.95 -11.57 -7.14
N LEU A 272 6.65 -10.28 -6.96
CA LEU A 272 5.72 -9.83 -5.91
C LEU A 272 4.27 -9.68 -6.39
N ASP A 273 4.05 -9.74 -7.71
CA ASP A 273 2.73 -9.69 -8.34
C ASP A 273 1.93 -8.42 -7.99
N VAL A 274 2.61 -7.27 -7.92
CA VAL A 274 1.97 -5.99 -7.58
C VAL A 274 1.54 -5.26 -8.86
N ALA A 275 0.25 -4.99 -8.99
CA ALA A 275 -0.35 -4.33 -10.15
C ALA A 275 0.32 -3.00 -10.53
N GLU A 276 0.58 -2.14 -9.55
CA GLU A 276 1.28 -0.86 -9.78
C GLU A 276 2.72 -1.08 -10.29
N GLY A 277 3.38 -2.15 -9.83
CA GLY A 277 4.69 -2.56 -10.35
C GLY A 277 4.63 -3.01 -11.80
N CYS A 278 3.60 -3.76 -12.20
CA CYS A 278 3.38 -4.14 -13.60
C CYS A 278 3.25 -2.90 -14.50
N TRP A 279 2.45 -1.90 -14.07
CA TRP A 279 2.31 -0.65 -14.80
C TRP A 279 3.64 0.10 -14.92
N LEU A 280 4.33 0.36 -13.81
CA LEU A 280 5.59 1.09 -13.81
C LEU A 280 6.68 0.36 -14.62
N TYR A 281 6.74 -0.97 -14.55
CA TYR A 281 7.64 -1.77 -15.38
C TYR A 281 7.31 -1.60 -16.87
N ALA A 282 6.03 -1.69 -17.26
CA ALA A 282 5.59 -1.50 -18.63
C ALA A 282 5.97 -0.12 -19.21
N THR A 283 5.95 0.94 -18.39
CA THR A 283 6.35 2.29 -18.83
C THR A 283 7.84 2.42 -19.16
N LEU A 284 8.67 1.48 -18.69
CA LEU A 284 10.11 1.44 -18.95
C LEU A 284 10.52 0.44 -20.03
N LEU A 285 9.56 -0.34 -20.54
CA LEU A 285 9.78 -1.28 -21.63
C LEU A 285 9.58 -0.58 -22.98
N GLU A 286 10.37 -1.01 -23.96
CA GLU A 286 10.13 -0.70 -25.36
C GLU A 286 8.83 -1.37 -25.84
N HIS A 287 8.37 -0.99 -27.03
CA HIS A 287 7.21 -1.64 -27.64
C HIS A 287 7.44 -3.15 -27.82
N GLY A 288 6.42 -3.95 -27.54
CA GLY A 288 6.48 -5.40 -27.69
C GLY A 288 5.48 -6.14 -26.81
N GLU A 289 5.48 -7.47 -26.93
CA GLU A 289 4.56 -8.36 -26.22
C GLU A 289 4.73 -8.32 -24.70
N GLU A 290 5.98 -8.21 -24.20
CA GLU A 290 6.23 -8.11 -22.76
C GLU A 290 5.55 -6.86 -22.17
N ARG A 291 5.72 -5.71 -22.83
CA ARG A 291 5.06 -4.46 -22.44
C ARG A 291 3.55 -4.60 -22.47
N LYS A 292 2.98 -5.15 -23.55
CA LYS A 292 1.53 -5.36 -23.68
C LYS A 292 1.01 -6.25 -22.55
N GLY A 293 1.68 -7.36 -22.26
CA GLY A 293 1.31 -8.28 -21.16
C GLY A 293 1.30 -7.60 -19.79
N MET A 294 2.30 -6.75 -19.51
CA MET A 294 2.36 -6.00 -18.24
C MET A 294 1.27 -4.93 -18.14
N VAL A 295 0.97 -4.21 -19.23
CA VAL A 295 -0.14 -3.24 -19.29
C VAL A 295 -1.47 -3.94 -19.01
N LEU A 296 -1.76 -5.04 -19.69
CA LEU A 296 -3.01 -5.79 -19.50
C LEU A 296 -3.15 -6.32 -18.07
N LYS A 297 -2.07 -6.84 -17.49
CA LYS A 297 -2.07 -7.32 -16.10
C LYS A 297 -2.40 -6.19 -15.11
N ALA A 298 -1.84 -5.01 -15.31
CA ALA A 298 -2.14 -3.83 -14.49
C ALA A 298 -3.58 -3.32 -14.71
N ALA A 299 -4.05 -3.31 -15.95
CA ALA A 299 -5.40 -2.87 -16.32
C ALA A 299 -6.49 -3.76 -15.70
N VAL A 300 -6.35 -5.09 -15.80
CA VAL A 300 -7.26 -6.07 -15.16
C VAL A 300 -7.29 -5.89 -13.63
N SER A 301 -6.18 -5.43 -13.05
CA SER A 301 -6.06 -5.13 -11.62
C SER A 301 -6.63 -3.75 -11.23
N GLY A 302 -7.26 -3.03 -12.16
CA GLY A 302 -7.93 -1.75 -11.90
C GLY A 302 -7.02 -0.52 -11.95
N ILE A 303 -5.81 -0.61 -12.51
CA ILE A 303 -4.97 0.58 -12.73
C ILE A 303 -5.51 1.33 -13.95
N GLN A 304 -6.13 2.50 -13.71
CA GLN A 304 -6.84 3.27 -14.73
C GLN A 304 -5.93 3.71 -15.89
N GLU A 305 -4.71 4.16 -15.58
CA GLU A 305 -3.72 4.56 -16.59
C GLU A 305 -3.33 3.38 -17.48
N ALA A 306 -3.24 2.18 -16.91
CA ALA A 306 -2.94 0.96 -17.65
C ALA A 306 -4.13 0.54 -18.52
N ALA A 307 -5.37 0.71 -18.05
CA ALA A 307 -6.57 0.48 -18.88
C ALA A 307 -6.63 1.45 -20.06
N ARG A 308 -6.35 2.74 -19.84
CA ARG A 308 -6.21 3.74 -20.90
C ARG A 308 -5.16 3.34 -21.95
N GLU A 309 -4.01 2.88 -21.49
CA GLU A 309 -2.94 2.41 -22.37
C GLU A 309 -3.31 1.10 -23.10
N ALA A 310 -4.05 0.20 -22.45
CA ALA A 310 -4.56 -1.02 -23.07
C ALA A 310 -5.52 -0.70 -24.23
N ALA A 311 -6.47 0.23 -24.02
CA ALA A 311 -7.35 0.71 -25.08
C ALA A 311 -6.57 1.24 -26.28
N ARG A 312 -5.54 2.08 -26.02
CA ARG A 312 -4.68 2.63 -27.06
C ARG A 312 -3.93 1.54 -27.84
N LEU A 313 -3.41 0.51 -27.16
CA LEU A 313 -2.71 -0.60 -27.80
C LEU A 313 -3.64 -1.43 -28.69
N GLU A 314 -4.87 -1.72 -28.24
CA GLU A 314 -5.86 -2.43 -29.05
C GLU A 314 -6.27 -1.62 -30.29
N GLY A 315 -6.46 -0.30 -30.15
CA GLY A 315 -6.75 0.58 -31.28
C GLY A 315 -5.63 0.63 -32.32
N LEU A 316 -4.37 0.67 -31.90
CA LEU A 316 -3.22 0.63 -32.81
C LEU A 316 -3.12 -0.71 -33.56
N GLU A 317 -3.34 -1.82 -32.88
CA GLU A 317 -3.30 -3.14 -33.53
C GLU A 317 -4.45 -3.32 -34.51
N MET A 318 -5.63 -2.79 -34.20
CA MET A 318 -6.77 -2.78 -35.10
C MET A 318 -6.46 -1.98 -36.37
N GLU A 319 -5.89 -0.78 -36.23
CA GLU A 319 -5.52 0.07 -37.37
C GLU A 319 -4.45 -0.59 -38.25
N LYS A 320 -3.41 -1.18 -37.62
CA LYS A 320 -2.37 -1.92 -38.35
C LYS A 320 -2.94 -3.09 -39.14
N ALA A 321 -3.79 -3.90 -38.51
CA ALA A 321 -4.39 -5.06 -39.18
C ALA A 321 -5.37 -4.66 -40.30
N ARG A 322 -6.02 -3.49 -40.17
CA ARG A 322 -6.83 -2.91 -41.24
C ARG A 322 -5.97 -2.50 -42.44
N GLN A 323 -4.83 -1.86 -42.20
CA GLN A 323 -3.89 -1.46 -43.25
C GLN A 323 -3.27 -2.67 -43.97
N GLU A 324 -2.98 -3.74 -43.23
CA GLU A 324 -2.45 -4.99 -43.78
C GLU A 324 -3.51 -5.87 -44.46
N GLY A 325 -4.80 -5.53 -44.35
CA GLY A 325 -5.90 -6.35 -44.86
C GLY A 325 -6.02 -7.71 -44.16
N THR A 326 -5.41 -7.87 -42.99
CA THR A 326 -5.37 -9.14 -42.23
C THR A 326 -6.59 -9.31 -41.34
N LEU A 327 -7.29 -8.21 -41.01
CA LEU A 327 -8.39 -8.20 -40.07
C LEU A 327 -9.71 -8.64 -40.72
N LYS A 328 -10.26 -9.78 -40.29
CA LYS A 328 -11.61 -10.20 -40.69
C LYS A 328 -12.67 -9.44 -39.88
N GLY A 329 -13.87 -9.29 -40.45
CA GLY A 329 -14.94 -8.46 -39.86
C GLY A 329 -15.26 -8.79 -38.38
N TRP A 330 -15.25 -10.06 -37.98
CA TRP A 330 -15.52 -10.43 -36.58
C TRP A 330 -14.34 -10.12 -35.63
N GLU A 331 -13.09 -10.24 -36.08
CA GLU A 331 -11.91 -9.91 -35.28
C GLU A 331 -11.80 -8.40 -35.06
N ALA A 332 -12.14 -7.63 -36.10
CA ALA A 332 -12.24 -6.17 -36.02
C ALA A 332 -13.27 -5.74 -34.97
N ASN A 333 -14.46 -6.35 -35.01
CA ASN A 333 -15.52 -6.08 -34.05
C ASN A 333 -15.09 -6.44 -32.62
N LEU A 334 -14.44 -7.59 -32.42
CA LEU A 334 -13.95 -8.00 -31.11
C LEU A 334 -12.92 -7.01 -30.53
N LYS A 335 -11.93 -6.59 -31.32
CA LYS A 335 -10.95 -5.59 -30.88
C LYS A 335 -11.59 -4.24 -30.57
N GLY A 336 -12.56 -3.81 -31.37
CA GLY A 336 -13.35 -2.61 -31.10
C GLY A 336 -14.14 -2.69 -29.79
N CYS A 337 -14.72 -3.85 -29.47
CA CYS A 337 -15.38 -4.07 -28.17
C CYS A 337 -14.38 -4.01 -27.01
N LEU A 338 -13.24 -4.70 -27.12
CA LEU A 338 -12.21 -4.70 -26.08
C LEU A 338 -11.67 -3.29 -25.82
N GLN A 339 -11.41 -2.51 -26.87
CA GLN A 339 -11.00 -1.11 -26.74
C GLN A 339 -12.01 -0.31 -25.91
N LYS A 340 -13.31 -0.41 -26.25
CA LYS A 340 -14.39 0.30 -25.53
C LYS A 340 -14.53 -0.15 -24.08
N GLU A 341 -14.34 -1.45 -23.81
CA GLU A 341 -14.32 -1.98 -22.43
C GLU A 341 -13.20 -1.36 -21.62
N TRP A 342 -11.99 -1.26 -22.19
CA TRP A 342 -10.85 -0.62 -21.52
C TRP A 342 -11.06 0.88 -21.28
N GLU A 343 -11.64 1.61 -22.25
CA GLU A 343 -12.01 3.02 -22.10
C GLU A 343 -13.03 3.21 -20.95
N THR A 344 -13.98 2.28 -20.83
CA THR A 344 -14.97 2.27 -19.74
C THR A 344 -14.29 2.02 -18.38
N ILE A 345 -13.37 1.06 -18.29
CA ILE A 345 -12.60 0.79 -17.05
C ILE A 345 -11.73 1.98 -16.66
N ALA A 346 -11.14 2.68 -17.64
CA ALA A 346 -10.33 3.86 -17.41
C ALA A 346 -11.13 5.08 -16.94
N GLY A 347 -12.47 5.03 -17.03
CA GLY A 347 -13.39 6.11 -16.70
C GLY A 347 -13.54 7.15 -17.81
N ASP A 348 -13.03 6.88 -19.01
CA ASP A 348 -13.08 7.80 -20.15
C ASP A 348 -14.44 7.74 -20.86
N ARG A 349 -15.20 6.66 -20.65
CA ARG A 349 -16.54 6.47 -21.21
C ARG A 349 -17.55 6.18 -20.11
N THR A 350 -18.70 6.85 -20.14
CA THR A 350 -19.80 6.55 -19.22
C THR A 350 -20.54 5.30 -19.71
N MET A 351 -20.95 4.40 -18.80
CA MET A 351 -21.65 3.15 -19.17
C MET A 351 -23.03 3.37 -19.84
N TYR A 352 -23.51 4.62 -19.92
CA TYR A 352 -24.89 4.94 -20.31
C TYR A 352 -25.02 5.58 -21.71
N GLU A 353 -23.92 5.91 -22.38
CA GLU A 353 -23.98 6.58 -23.69
C GLU A 353 -24.41 5.68 -24.85
N ASP A 354 -24.35 4.34 -24.69
CA ASP A 354 -24.86 3.39 -25.68
C ASP A 354 -26.35 3.04 -25.47
N GLY A 355 -27.06 3.86 -24.68
CA GLY A 355 -28.52 3.82 -24.55
C GLY A 355 -29.18 4.09 -25.91
N VAL A 356 -29.39 2.99 -26.65
CA VAL A 356 -30.24 2.83 -27.83
C VAL A 356 -31.37 3.86 -27.81
N SER A 357 -31.31 4.83 -28.73
CA SER A 357 -32.53 5.52 -29.17
C SER A 357 -33.43 4.44 -29.79
N MET A 358 -34.37 3.93 -29.00
CA MET A 358 -35.44 3.06 -29.47
C MET A 358 -36.47 3.85 -30.25
#